data_AF-S4XM27-F1
#
_entry.id   AF-S4XM27-F1
#
_cell.length_a   1.000
_cell.length_b   1.000
_cell.length_c   1.000
_cell.angle_alpha   90.00
_cell.angle_beta   90.00
_cell.angle_gamma   90.00
#
_symmetry.space_group_name_H-M   'P 1'
#
loop_
_entity.id
_entity.type
_entity.pdbx_description
1 polymer ?
#
loop_
_entity_poly.entity_id
_entity_poly.type
_entity_poly.pdbx_seq_one_letter_code
_entity_poly.pdbx_strand_id
1 'polypeptide(L)'
;MDVVIYGFLALSWMLLVIEAAIVILAVVGAIQAALTREDAFYVIDRKKQNWILALGGSALGIVLLVPLGIQFVWIIGAVVVGVYWQDVRPGIREALGNAQ
;
A
#
# COMPACT_ATOMS: atom_id res chain seq x y z
N MET A 1 -26.51 21.96 16.34
CA MET A 1 -25.76 21.95 15.06
C MET A 1 -24.30 21.57 15.29
N ASP A 2 -23.70 21.97 16.41
CA ASP A 2 -22.27 21.76 16.69
C ASP A 2 -21.86 20.28 16.78
N VAL A 3 -22.64 19.45 17.48
CA VAL A 3 -22.37 18.00 17.62
C VAL A 3 -22.27 17.28 16.26
N VAL A 4 -23.17 17.63 15.32
CA VAL A 4 -23.19 17.03 13.99
C VAL A 4 -21.94 17.44 13.19
N ILE A 5 -21.54 18.72 13.27
CA ILE A 5 -20.34 19.23 12.61
C ILE A 5 -19.09 18.55 13.16
N TYR A 6 -18.95 18.45 14.48
CA TYR A 6 -17.81 17.74 15.10
C TYR A 6 -17.77 16.27 14.72
N GLY A 7 -18.93 15.61 14.59
CA GLY A 7 -19.02 14.25 14.09
C GLY A 7 -18.47 14.09 12.68
N PHE A 8 -18.87 14.96 11.74
CA PHE A 8 -18.35 14.94 10.37
C PHE A 8 -16.85 15.24 10.31
N LEU A 9 -16.37 16.23 11.07
CA LEU A 9 -14.94 16.55 11.13
C LEU A 9 -14.12 15.36 11.65
N ALA A 10 -14.58 14.68 12.69
CA ALA A 10 -13.91 13.50 13.24
C ALA A 10 -13.79 12.37 12.21
N LEU A 11 -14.86 12.10 11.45
CA LEU A 11 -14.85 11.09 10.38
C LEU A 11 -13.88 11.47 9.25
N SER A 12 -13.86 12.74 8.85
CA SER A 12 -12.93 13.23 7.81
C SER A 12 -11.48 13.10 8.24
N TRP A 13 -11.15 13.47 9.49
CA TRP A 13 -9.80 13.30 10.03
C TRP A 13 -9.40 11.83 10.14
N MET A 14 -10.31 10.97 10.57
CA MET A 14 -10.07 9.53 10.64
C MET A 14 -9.78 8.94 9.25
N LEU A 15 -10.56 9.31 8.24
CA LEU A 15 -10.33 8.87 6.87
C LEU A 15 -8.97 9.34 6.34
N LEU A 16 -8.63 10.61 6.57
CA LEU A 16 -7.33 11.17 6.17
C LEU A 16 -6.16 10.42 6.81
N VAL A 17 -6.27 10.04 8.08
CA VAL A 17 -5.22 9.25 8.78
C VAL A 17 -5.09 7.85 8.17
N ILE A 18 -6.20 7.22 7.81
CA ILE A 18 -6.19 5.89 7.16
C ILE A 18 -5.53 5.97 5.78
N GLU A 19 -5.92 6.94 4.96
CA GLU A 19 -5.33 7.16 3.64
C GLU A 19 -3.83 7.45 3.73
N ALA A 20 -3.42 8.31 4.67
CA ALA A 20 -2.02 8.61 4.92
C ALA A 20 -1.23 7.35 5.34
N ALA A 21 -1.79 6.51 6.21
CA ALA A 21 -1.16 5.26 6.64
C ALA A 21 -0.98 4.29 5.45
N ILE A 22 -1.98 4.16 4.58
CA ILE A 22 -1.89 3.33 3.37
C ILE A 22 -0.78 3.86 2.45
N VAL A 23 -0.71 5.17 2.22
CA VAL A 23 0.33 5.79 1.37
C VAL A 23 1.72 5.52 1.94
N ILE A 24 1.92 5.70 3.24
CA ILE A 24 3.22 5.45 3.89
C ILE A 24 3.61 3.97 3.72
N LEU A 25 2.69 3.04 4.00
CA LEU A 25 2.93 1.62 3.85
C LEU A 25 3.17 1.21 2.39
N ALA A 26 2.51 1.86 1.43
CA ALA A 26 2.72 1.66 0.01
C ALA A 26 4.13 2.09 -0.41
N VAL A 27 4.56 3.30 -0.02
CA VAL A 27 5.91 3.82 -0.33
C VAL A 27 6.99 2.95 0.30
N VAL A 28 6.85 2.62 1.58
CA VAL A 28 7.80 1.76 2.29
C VAL A 28 7.83 0.35 1.68
N GLY A 29 6.69 -0.18 1.26
CA GLY A 29 6.61 -1.44 0.52
C GLY A 29 7.27 -1.38 -0.84
N ALA A 30 7.05 -0.31 -1.61
CA ALA A 30 7.65 -0.11 -2.92
C ALA A 30 9.18 -0.03 -2.84
N ILE A 31 9.71 0.68 -1.83
CA ILE A 31 11.16 0.76 -1.56
C ILE A 31 11.70 -0.63 -1.19
N GLN A 32 11.04 -1.36 -0.28
CA GLN A 32 11.45 -2.73 0.06
C GLN A 32 11.45 -3.64 -1.17
N ALA A 33 10.41 -3.60 -2.00
CA ALA A 33 10.31 -4.38 -3.23
C ALA A 33 11.42 -4.00 -4.23
N ALA A 34 11.73 -2.71 -4.39
CA ALA A 34 12.78 -2.22 -5.28
C ALA A 34 14.19 -2.67 -4.84
N LEU A 35 14.45 -2.65 -3.54
CA LEU A 35 15.73 -3.05 -2.95
C LEU A 35 15.89 -4.58 -2.82
N THR A 36 14.80 -5.34 -2.95
CA THR A 36 14.84 -6.80 -2.92
C THR A 36 15.34 -7.35 -4.26
N ARG A 37 16.18 -8.38 -4.20
CA ARG A 37 16.70 -9.11 -5.37
C ARG A 37 15.56 -9.80 -6.16
N GLU A 38 15.74 -9.94 -7.48
CA GLU A 38 14.66 -10.38 -8.38
C GLU A 38 14.34 -11.88 -8.30
N ASP A 39 15.36 -12.71 -8.11
CA ASP A 39 15.26 -14.15 -7.81
C ASP A 39 14.31 -14.46 -6.65
N ALA A 40 14.31 -13.65 -5.59
CA ALA A 40 13.41 -13.87 -4.45
C ALA A 40 11.93 -13.73 -4.82
N PHE A 41 11.60 -12.87 -5.80
CA PHE A 41 10.23 -12.78 -6.34
C PHE A 41 9.91 -13.97 -7.24
N TYR A 42 10.88 -14.46 -8.00
CA TYR A 42 10.71 -15.61 -8.88
C TYR A 42 10.37 -16.88 -8.09
N VAL A 43 11.03 -17.12 -6.95
CA VAL A 43 10.80 -18.30 -6.08
C VAL A 43 9.35 -18.38 -5.59
N ILE A 44 8.67 -17.25 -5.42
CA ILE A 44 7.28 -17.18 -4.94
C ILE A 44 6.25 -17.00 -6.07
N ASP A 45 6.62 -17.27 -7.32
CA ASP A 45 5.77 -17.09 -8.50
C ASP A 45 5.21 -15.66 -8.62
N ARG A 46 6.05 -14.65 -8.39
CA ARG A 46 5.70 -13.23 -8.54
C ARG A 46 6.72 -12.51 -9.40
N LYS A 47 6.30 -11.37 -9.98
CA LYS A 47 7.20 -10.47 -10.71
C LYS A 47 7.48 -9.23 -9.88
N LYS A 48 8.76 -8.93 -9.64
CA LYS A 48 9.22 -7.74 -8.90
C LYS A 48 8.60 -6.45 -9.42
N GLN A 49 8.63 -6.25 -10.75
CA GLN A 49 8.09 -5.04 -11.38
C GLN A 49 6.60 -4.82 -11.10
N ASN A 50 5.79 -5.89 -11.09
CA ASN A 50 4.35 -5.77 -10.81
C ASN A 50 4.11 -5.20 -9.41
N TRP A 51 4.87 -5.63 -8.41
CA TRP A 51 4.70 -5.15 -7.04
C TRP A 51 5.23 -3.73 -6.83
N ILE A 52 6.35 -3.36 -7.46
CA ILE A 52 6.84 -1.97 -7.43
C ILE A 52 5.81 -1.02 -8.04
N LEU A 53 5.27 -1.37 -9.21
CA LEU A 53 4.27 -0.56 -9.90
C LEU A 53 2.92 -0.54 -9.16
N ALA A 54 2.48 -1.67 -8.59
CA ALA A 54 1.24 -1.72 -7.84
C ALA A 54 1.31 -0.88 -6.55
N LEU A 55 2.43 -0.96 -5.81
CA LEU A 55 2.63 -0.19 -4.58
C LEU A 55 2.86 1.30 -4.87
N GLY A 56 3.74 1.62 -5.82
CA GLY A 56 3.98 2.99 -6.25
C GLY A 56 2.73 3.64 -6.86
N GLY A 57 2.02 2.90 -7.70
CA GLY A 57 0.75 3.31 -8.29
C GLY A 57 -0.35 3.50 -7.25
N SER A 58 -0.38 2.69 -6.20
CA SER A 58 -1.31 2.89 -5.07
C SER A 58 -1.01 4.18 -4.31
N ALA A 59 0.27 4.44 -3.99
CA ALA A 59 0.67 5.67 -3.31
C ALA A 59 0.33 6.92 -4.15
N LEU A 60 0.75 6.92 -5.43
CA LEU A 60 0.47 8.02 -6.35
C LEU A 60 -1.02 8.19 -6.64
N GLY A 61 -1.74 7.08 -6.81
CA GLY A 61 -3.19 7.08 -7.04
C GLY A 61 -3.94 7.74 -5.90
N ILE A 62 -3.59 7.41 -4.65
CA ILE A 62 -4.22 8.03 -3.48
C ILE A 62 -3.88 9.53 -3.43
N VAL A 63 -2.60 9.89 -3.49
CA VAL A 63 -2.13 11.28 -3.35
C VAL A 63 -2.68 12.19 -4.45
N LEU A 64 -2.80 11.69 -5.68
CA LEU A 64 -3.19 12.51 -6.84
C LEU A 64 -4.70 12.47 -7.12
N LEU A 65 -5.38 11.35 -6.91
CA LEU A 65 -6.76 11.17 -7.37
C LEU A 65 -7.81 11.39 -6.27
N VAL A 66 -7.49 11.13 -5.00
CA VAL A 66 -8.43 11.38 -3.89
C VAL A 66 -8.74 12.89 -3.75
N PRO A 67 -7.76 13.82 -3.82
CA PRO A 67 -8.05 15.26 -3.79
C PRO A 67 -8.88 15.74 -4.98
N LEU A 68 -8.86 15.02 -6.11
CA LEU A 68 -9.67 15.30 -7.30
C LEU A 68 -11.09 14.73 -7.21
N GLY A 69 -11.48 14.15 -6.07
CA GLY A 69 -12.82 13.60 -5.84
C GLY A 69 -12.99 12.14 -6.26
N ILE A 70 -11.92 11.45 -6.68
CA ILE A 70 -11.98 10.01 -7.04
C ILE A 70 -11.75 9.16 -5.79
N GLN A 71 -12.74 9.15 -4.91
CA GLN A 71 -12.62 8.66 -3.54
C GLN A 71 -12.47 7.12 -3.42
N PHE A 72 -12.79 6.33 -4.43
CA PHE A 72 -12.68 4.86 -4.33
C PHE A 72 -11.24 4.32 -4.50
N VAL A 73 -10.28 5.16 -4.94
CA VAL A 73 -8.92 4.74 -5.25
C VAL A 73 -8.15 4.26 -4.01
N TRP A 74 -8.41 4.86 -2.84
CA TRP A 74 -7.74 4.44 -1.61
C TRP A 74 -8.12 3.04 -1.15
N ILE A 75 -9.31 2.56 -1.51
CA ILE A 75 -9.75 1.18 -1.21
C ILE A 75 -8.92 0.20 -2.05
N ILE A 76 -8.73 0.48 -3.34
CA ILE A 76 -7.88 -0.32 -4.22
C ILE A 76 -6.45 -0.35 -3.66
N GLY A 77 -5.93 0.83 -3.30
CA GLY A 77 -4.61 0.96 -2.69
C GLY A 77 -4.49 0.16 -1.38
N ALA A 78 -5.49 0.21 -0.51
CA ALA A 78 -5.52 -0.53 0.75
C ALA A 78 -5.42 -2.05 0.51
N VAL A 79 -6.15 -2.58 -0.47
CA VAL A 79 -6.10 -4.02 -0.81
C VAL A 79 -4.72 -4.41 -1.34
N VAL A 80 -4.19 -3.67 -2.32
CA VAL A 80 -2.86 -3.94 -2.90
C VAL A 80 -1.77 -3.91 -1.82
N VAL A 81 -1.79 -2.87 -0.98
CA VAL A 81 -0.83 -2.70 0.13
C VAL A 81 -1.00 -3.84 1.13
N GLY A 82 -2.23 -4.16 1.52
CA GLY A 82 -2.53 -5.27 2.43
C GLY A 82 -1.96 -6.61 1.94
N VAL A 83 -2.18 -6.94 0.66
CA VAL A 83 -1.62 -8.17 0.06
C VAL A 83 -0.10 -8.15 0.08
N TYR A 84 0.55 -7.04 -0.23
CA TYR A 84 2.01 -6.98 -0.16
C TYR A 84 2.54 -7.27 1.25
N TRP A 85 1.94 -6.66 2.28
CA TRP A 85 2.41 -6.79 3.66
C TRP A 85 2.13 -8.16 4.28
N GLN A 86 1.01 -8.79 3.92
CA GLN A 86 0.55 -10.04 4.53
C GLN A 86 0.87 -11.31 3.71
N ASP A 87 1.04 -11.21 2.39
CA ASP A 87 1.33 -12.35 1.51
C ASP A 87 2.76 -12.25 0.93
N VAL A 88 3.02 -11.22 0.12
CA VAL A 88 4.25 -11.13 -0.69
C VAL A 88 5.50 -10.98 0.15
N ARG A 89 5.49 -10.07 1.13
CA ARG A 89 6.66 -9.79 1.96
C ARG A 89 7.03 -10.99 2.85
N PRO A 90 6.09 -11.67 3.53
CA PRO A 90 6.38 -12.93 4.19
C PRO A 90 6.95 -13.99 3.24
N GLY A 91 6.37 -14.18 2.05
CA GLY A 91 6.88 -15.14 1.06
C GLY A 91 8.32 -14.85 0.62
N ILE A 92 8.65 -13.58 0.34
CA ILE A 92 10.02 -13.14 0.02
C ILE A 92 10.99 -13.48 1.16
N ARG A 93 10.56 -13.25 2.42
CA ARG A 93 11.40 -13.51 3.59
C ARG A 93 11.69 -14.99 3.78
N GLU A 94 10.69 -15.84 3.57
CA GLU A 94 10.85 -17.28 3.60
C GLU A 94 11.79 -17.77 2.49
N ALA A 95 11.62 -17.26 1.27
CA ALA A 95 12.50 -17.59 0.14
C ALA A 95 13.96 -17.19 0.40
N LEU A 96 14.19 -16.02 1.01
CA LEU A 96 15.54 -15.56 1.36
C LEU A 96 16.13 -16.27 2.59
N GLY A 97 15.29 -16.68 3.54
CA GLY A 97 15.73 -17.44 4.73
C GLY A 97 16.12 -18.88 4.40
N ASN A 98 15.43 -19.52 3.46
CA ASN A 98 15.76 -20.86 2.95
C ASN A 98 16.99 -20.88 2.02
N ALA A 99 17.53 -19.70 1.66
CA ALA A 99 18.72 -19.57 0.81
C ALA A 99 20.03 -19.54 1.62
N GLN A 100 19.97 -19.63 2.94
CA GLN A 100 21.12 -19.73 3.87
C GLN A 100 21.37 -21.18 4.27
#